data_AF-A0A357NCQ1-F1
#
_entry.id   AF-A0A357NCQ1-F1
#
_cell.length_a   1.000
_cell.length_b   1.000
_cell.length_c   1.000
_cell.angle_alpha   90.00
_cell.angle_beta   90.00
_cell.angle_gamma   90.00
#
_symmetry.space_group_name_H-M   'P 1'
#
loop_
_entity.id
_entity.type
_entity.pdbx_description
1 polymer ?
#
loop_
_entity_poly.entity_id
_entity_poly.type
_entity_poly.pdbx_seq_one_letter_code
_entity_poly.pdbx_strand_id
1 'polypeptide(L)'
;MIDKLLAILISGLSAWGGYILFLRGIPVLSELLDRSLFNGFNFWPLVGAVLGGILGLLFSPWLIQRFWQFTLWIESRLNKIPLSDIMSGALGLTIGLIIANLIGVAFSHLPVVGNIL
;
A
#
# COMPACT_ATOMS: atom_id res chain seq x y z
N MET A 1 -11.68 -4.07 21.49
CA MET A 1 -12.72 -3.67 20.50
C MET A 1 -12.11 -3.27 19.16
N ILE A 2 -10.97 -2.56 19.15
CA ILE A 2 -10.23 -2.17 17.95
C ILE A 2 -9.75 -3.40 17.14
N ASP A 3 -9.34 -4.48 17.80
CA ASP A 3 -8.89 -5.70 17.11
C ASP A 3 -9.99 -6.33 16.24
N LYS A 4 -11.24 -6.28 16.72
CA LYS A 4 -12.40 -6.76 15.96
C LYS A 4 -12.70 -5.85 14.76
N LEU A 5 -12.57 -4.54 14.91
CA LEU A 5 -12.74 -3.57 13.82
C LEU A 5 -11.66 -3.73 12.75
N LEU A 6 -10.39 -3.88 13.14
CA LEU A 6 -9.29 -4.14 12.22
C LEU A 6 -9.47 -5.46 11.49
N ALA A 7 -9.91 -6.52 12.19
CA ALA A 7 -10.19 -7.80 11.55
C ALA A 7 -11.28 -7.68 10.49
N ILE A 8 -12.35 -6.93 10.77
CA ILE A 8 -13.43 -6.67 9.81
C ILE A 8 -12.93 -5.85 8.62
N LEU A 9 -12.18 -4.77 8.85
CA LEU A 9 -11.61 -3.94 7.78
C LEU A 9 -10.64 -4.71 6.88
N ILE A 10 -9.73 -5.47 7.46
CA ILE A 10 -8.76 -6.29 6.73
C ILE A 10 -9.48 -7.37 5.93
N SER A 11 -10.47 -8.05 6.53
CA SER A 11 -11.27 -9.05 5.84
C SER A 11 -12.06 -8.46 4.67
N GLY A 12 -12.61 -7.25 4.84
CA GLY A 12 -13.30 -6.50 3.79
C GLY A 12 -12.37 -6.13 2.64
N LEU A 13 -11.18 -5.58 2.94
CA LEU A 13 -10.17 -5.24 1.95
C LEU A 13 -9.63 -6.48 1.22
N SER A 14 -9.42 -7.61 1.92
CA SER A 14 -8.98 -8.85 1.29
C SER A 14 -10.05 -9.51 0.43
N ALA A 15 -11.33 -9.40 0.83
CA ALA A 15 -12.44 -9.88 0.01
C ALA A 15 -12.57 -9.04 -1.27
N TRP A 16 -12.43 -7.71 -1.14
CA TRP A 16 -12.45 -6.78 -2.27
C TRP A 16 -11.24 -6.98 -3.20
N GLY A 17 -10.05 -7.13 -2.62
CA GLY A 17 -8.82 -7.44 -3.35
C GLY A 17 -8.88 -8.80 -4.04
N GLY A 18 -9.40 -9.84 -3.37
CA GLY A 18 -9.62 -11.17 -3.94
C GLY A 18 -10.61 -11.16 -5.10
N TYR A 19 -11.69 -10.38 -4.99
CA TYR A 19 -12.64 -10.17 -6.08
C TYR A 19 -11.97 -9.51 -7.31
N ILE A 20 -11.18 -8.46 -7.10
CA ILE A 20 -10.46 -7.76 -8.18
C ILE A 20 -9.39 -8.66 -8.82
N LEU A 21 -8.61 -9.38 -8.00
CA LEU A 21 -7.59 -10.32 -8.49
C LEU A 21 -8.20 -11.46 -9.29
N PHE A 22 -9.37 -11.95 -8.87
CA PHE A 22 -10.07 -12.99 -9.62
C PHE A 22 -10.59 -12.45 -10.96
N LEU A 23 -11.27 -11.30 -10.98
CA LEU A 23 -11.75 -10.68 -12.23
C LEU A 23 -10.62 -10.39 -13.23
N ARG A 24 -9.44 -9.99 -12.74
CA ARG A 24 -8.28 -9.71 -13.59
C ARG A 24 -7.41 -10.94 -13.89
N GLY A 25 -7.52 -11.99 -13.09
CA GLY A 25 -6.80 -13.26 -13.23
C GLY A 25 -7.51 -14.27 -14.13
N ILE A 26 -8.85 -14.24 -14.24
CA ILE A 26 -9.64 -15.06 -15.17
C ILE A 26 -9.09 -15.05 -16.61
N PRO A 27 -8.76 -13.91 -17.24
CA PRO A 27 -8.23 -13.92 -18.60
C PRO A 27 -6.89 -14.67 -18.71
N VAL A 28 -5.98 -14.48 -17.74
CA VAL A 28 -4.68 -15.16 -17.70
C VAL A 28 -4.83 -16.67 -17.43
N LEU A 29 -5.76 -17.04 -16.56
CA LEU A 29 -6.03 -18.45 -16.24
C LEU A 29 -6.75 -19.18 -17.39
N SER A 30 -7.56 -18.46 -18.18
CA SER A 30 -8.24 -18.98 -19.38
C SER A 30 -7.33 -19.12 -20.60
N GLU A 31 -6.11 -18.57 -20.54
CA GLU A 31 -5.06 -18.81 -21.54
C GLU A 31 -4.23 -20.07 -21.19
N LEU A 32 -4.12 -20.41 -19.91
CA LEU A 32 -3.38 -21.59 -19.44
C LEU A 32 -4.25 -22.85 -19.30
N LEU A 33 -5.57 -22.70 -19.19
CA LEU A 33 -6.53 -23.79 -18.99
C LEU A 33 -7.68 -23.69 -20.00
N ASP A 34 -8.27 -24.84 -20.34
CA ASP A 34 -9.21 -24.98 -21.45
C ASP A 34 -10.45 -24.06 -21.31
N ARG A 35 -10.69 -23.21 -22.32
CA ARG A 35 -11.70 -22.12 -22.30
C ARG A 35 -13.14 -22.65 -22.15
N SER A 36 -13.35 -23.93 -22.39
CA SER A 36 -14.64 -24.63 -22.27
C SER A 36 -15.14 -24.75 -20.82
N LEU A 37 -14.24 -24.79 -19.82
CA LEU A 37 -14.60 -24.91 -18.40
C LEU A 37 -15.04 -23.58 -17.76
N PHE A 38 -14.53 -22.45 -18.27
CA PHE A 38 -14.81 -21.12 -17.73
C PHE A 38 -16.00 -20.42 -18.41
N ASN A 39 -16.28 -20.71 -19.68
CA ASN A 39 -17.36 -20.06 -20.42
C ASN A 39 -18.77 -20.61 -20.10
N GLY A 40 -18.89 -21.79 -19.50
CA GLY A 40 -20.18 -22.42 -19.22
C GLY A 40 -20.83 -22.03 -17.88
N PHE A 41 -20.08 -21.41 -16.96
CA PHE A 41 -20.52 -21.27 -15.58
C PHE A 41 -20.14 -19.91 -14.97
N ASN A 42 -21.12 -19.00 -14.89
CA ASN A 42 -20.99 -17.67 -14.29
C ASN A 42 -20.70 -17.67 -12.77
N PHE A 43 -20.54 -18.84 -12.12
CA PHE A 43 -20.33 -18.97 -10.67
C PHE A 43 -18.85 -18.95 -10.24
N TRP A 44 -17.90 -19.13 -11.16
CA TRP A 44 -16.47 -19.13 -10.84
C TRP A 44 -15.99 -17.86 -10.10
N PRO A 45 -16.46 -16.64 -10.45
CA PRO A 45 -16.17 -15.43 -9.68
C PRO A 45 -16.60 -15.48 -8.21
N LEU A 46 -17.70 -16.17 -7.91
CA LEU A 46 -18.19 -16.35 -6.56
C LEU A 46 -17.26 -17.25 -5.74
N VAL A 47 -16.73 -18.32 -6.36
CA VAL A 47 -15.78 -19.23 -5.72
C VAL A 47 -14.48 -18.51 -5.39
N GLY A 48 -13.99 -17.66 -6.30
CA GLY A 48 -12.83 -16.79 -6.06
C GLY A 48 -13.04 -15.80 -4.92
N ALA A 49 -14.22 -15.17 -4.85
CA ALA A 49 -14.57 -14.25 -3.77
C ALA A 49 -14.65 -14.96 -2.40
N VAL A 50 -15.24 -16.16 -2.36
CA VAL A 50 -15.36 -16.95 -1.13
C VAL A 50 -13.99 -17.45 -0.66
N LEU A 51 -13.16 -17.98 -1.56
CA LEU A 51 -11.80 -18.41 -1.23
C LEU A 51 -10.92 -17.24 -0.79
N GLY A 52 -11.00 -16.10 -1.47
CA GLY A 52 -10.29 -14.88 -1.08
C GLY A 52 -10.75 -14.34 0.28
N GLY A 53 -12.05 -14.38 0.56
CA GLY A 53 -12.61 -14.00 1.86
C GLY A 53 -12.17 -14.93 2.99
N ILE A 54 -12.17 -16.24 2.77
CA ILE A 54 -11.71 -17.25 3.75
C ILE A 54 -10.22 -17.09 4.05
N LEU A 55 -9.39 -16.94 3.01
CA LEU A 55 -7.96 -16.68 3.18
C LEU A 55 -7.73 -15.35 3.91
N GLY A 56 -8.50 -14.32 3.58
CA GLY A 56 -8.48 -13.03 4.28
C GLY A 56 -8.79 -13.13 5.78
N LEU A 57 -9.80 -13.93 6.13
CA LEU A 57 -10.14 -14.19 7.54
C LEU A 57 -9.04 -14.98 8.27
N LEU A 58 -8.38 -15.92 7.60
CA LEU A 58 -7.28 -16.70 8.18
C LEU A 58 -6.00 -15.87 8.37
N PHE A 59 -5.70 -14.96 7.43
CA PHE A 59 -4.56 -14.05 7.50
C PHE A 59 -4.78 -12.86 8.43
N SER A 60 -6.03 -12.51 8.73
CA SER A 60 -6.42 -11.40 9.60
C SER A 60 -5.70 -11.37 10.96
N PRO A 61 -5.67 -12.45 11.78
CA PRO A 61 -4.98 -12.43 13.07
C PRO A 61 -3.46 -12.26 12.94
N TRP A 62 -2.87 -12.78 11.86
CA TRP A 62 -1.43 -12.66 11.61
C TRP A 62 -1.04 -11.23 11.24
N LEU A 63 -1.86 -10.56 10.43
CA LEU A 63 -1.66 -9.16 10.04
C LEU A 63 -1.76 -8.23 11.25
N ILE A 64 -2.79 -8.42 12.10
CA ILE A 64 -3.02 -7.60 13.29
C ILE A 64 -1.83 -7.66 14.25
N GLN A 65 -1.26 -8.86 14.48
CA GLN A 65 -0.07 -9.01 15.31
C GLN A 65 1.13 -8.24 14.75
N ARG A 66 1.30 -8.25 13.42
CA ARG A 66 2.39 -7.51 12.76
C ARG A 66 2.19 -6.01 12.84
N PHE A 67 0.95 -5.53 12.69
CA PHE A 67 0.60 -4.11 12.87
C PHE A 67 0.89 -3.66 14.30
N TRP A 68 0.54 -4.45 15.31
CA TRP A 68 0.82 -4.11 16.70
C TRP A 68 2.33 -4.02 16.97
N GLN A 69 3.12 -4.96 16.48
CA GLN A 69 4.59 -4.90 16.59
C GLN A 69 5.19 -3.70 15.85
N PHE A 70 4.61 -3.32 14.71
CA PHE A 70 5.04 -2.14 13.96
C PHE A 70 4.71 -0.85 14.72
N THR A 71 3.50 -0.73 15.26
CA THR A 71 3.10 0.40 16.11
C THR A 71 4.00 0.50 17.34
N LEU A 72 4.24 -0.60 18.06
CA LEU A 72 5.17 -0.62 19.20
C LEU A 72 6.60 -0.26 18.79
N TRP A 73 7.05 -0.71 17.61
CA TRP A 73 8.35 -0.32 17.07
C TRP A 73 8.42 1.19 16.81
N ILE A 74 7.40 1.77 16.18
CA ILE A 74 7.27 3.21 15.96
C ILE A 74 7.26 3.95 17.29
N GLU A 75 6.46 3.51 18.27
CA GLU A 75 6.40 4.12 19.60
C GLU A 75 7.77 4.10 20.28
N SER A 76 8.49 2.98 20.21
CA SER A 76 9.83 2.85 20.77
C SER A 76 10.86 3.78 20.11
N ARG A 77 10.62 4.16 18.85
CA ARG A 77 11.45 5.11 18.11
C ARG A 77 11.03 6.55 18.41
N LEU A 78 9.73 6.87 18.35
CA LEU A 78 9.21 8.21 18.61
C LEU A 78 9.52 8.68 20.02
N ASN A 79 9.38 7.81 21.02
CA ASN A 79 9.65 8.15 22.42
C ASN A 79 11.14 8.43 22.68
N LYS A 80 12.03 8.04 21.76
CA LYS A 80 13.48 8.26 21.85
C LYS A 80 13.99 9.37 20.94
N ILE A 81 13.17 9.92 20.05
CA ILE A 81 13.61 11.00 19.17
C ILE A 81 13.38 12.32 19.92
N PRO A 82 14.44 13.00 20.38
CA PRO A 82 14.29 14.28 21.03
C PRO A 82 13.74 15.30 20.04
N LEU A 83 12.91 16.22 20.53
CA LEU A 83 12.26 17.25 19.70
C LEU A 83 13.29 18.08 18.90
N SER A 84 14.52 18.23 19.43
CA SER A 84 15.64 18.89 18.75
C SER A 84 16.00 18.25 17.40
N ASP A 85 15.96 16.93 17.30
CA ASP A 85 16.38 16.21 16.10
C ASP A 85 15.33 16.39 15.01
N ILE A 86 14.05 16.35 15.38
CA ILE A 86 12.93 16.65 14.47
C ILE A 86 13.00 18.11 13.99
N MET A 87 13.28 19.05 14.90
CA MET A 87 13.41 20.47 14.55
C MET A 87 14.60 20.72 13.62
N SER A 88 15.74 20.07 13.85
CA SER A 88 16.90 20.17 12.95
C SER A 88 16.61 19.57 11.57
N GLY A 89 15.90 18.44 11.51
CA GLY A 89 15.46 17.83 10.25
C GLY A 89 14.45 18.70 9.49
N ALA A 90 13.46 19.26 10.19
CA ALA A 90 12.48 20.16 9.59
C ALA A 90 13.13 21.46 9.09
N LEU A 91 13.96 22.11 9.90
CA LEU A 91 14.68 23.32 9.52
C LEU A 91 15.64 23.06 8.35
N GLY A 92 16.38 21.94 8.38
CA GLY A 92 17.25 21.52 7.29
C GLY A 92 16.48 21.28 5.99
N LEU A 93 15.29 20.67 6.07
CA LEU A 93 14.41 20.46 4.92
C LEU A 93 13.85 21.79 4.39
N THR A 94 13.38 22.69 5.26
CA THR A 94 12.89 24.02 4.86
C THR A 94 13.99 24.83 4.18
N ILE A 95 15.18 24.88 4.77
CA ILE A 95 16.34 25.58 4.20
C ILE A 95 16.76 24.92 2.89
N GLY A 96 16.81 23.58 2.84
CA GLY A 96 17.14 22.81 1.64
C GLY A 96 16.17 23.07 0.50
N LEU A 97 14.87 23.15 0.77
CA LEU A 97 13.85 23.51 -0.22
C LEU A 97 13.97 24.95 -0.70
N ILE A 98 14.27 25.90 0.20
CA ILE A 98 14.53 27.30 -0.19
C ILE A 98 15.73 27.36 -1.13
N ILE A 99 16.83 26.70 -0.78
CA ILE A 99 18.04 26.65 -1.61
C ILE A 99 17.75 25.96 -2.94
N ALA A 100 17.06 24.81 -2.94
CA ALA A 100 16.71 24.08 -4.15
C ALA A 100 15.84 24.92 -5.10
N ASN A 101 14.88 25.66 -4.56
CA ASN A 101 14.03 26.54 -5.36
C ASN A 101 14.81 27.75 -5.91
N LEU A 102 15.68 28.36 -5.11
CA LEU A 102 16.52 29.49 -5.57
C LEU A 102 17.52 29.05 -6.65
N ILE A 103 18.13 27.88 -6.47
CA ILE A 103 18.98 27.24 -7.47
C ILE A 103 18.16 26.95 -8.73
N GLY A 104 17.00 26.28 -8.61
CA GLY A 104 16.13 25.97 -9.73
C GLY A 104 15.75 27.21 -10.56
N VAL A 105 15.41 28.32 -9.90
CA VAL A 105 15.08 29.60 -10.56
C VAL A 105 16.32 30.29 -11.17
N ALA A 106 17.50 30.17 -10.54
CA ALA A 106 18.73 30.72 -11.10
C ALA A 106 19.22 29.92 -12.33
N PHE A 107 19.05 28.60 -12.32
CA PHE A 107 19.44 27.70 -13.41
C PHE A 107 18.38 27.60 -14.53
N SER A 108 17.12 27.99 -14.30
CA SER A 108 16.08 28.06 -15.34
C SER A 108 16.39 29.07 -16.45
N HIS A 109 17.27 30.04 -16.17
CA HIS A 109 17.72 31.04 -17.13
C HIS A 109 18.91 30.57 -18.00
N LEU A 110 19.47 29.38 -17.73
CA LEU A 110 20.56 28.82 -18.52
C LEU A 110 20.03 27.79 -19.53
N PRO A 111 20.22 28.00 -20.85
CA PRO A 111 19.60 27.21 -21.92
C PRO A 111 20.03 25.73 -21.98
N VAL A 112 21.04 25.31 -21.20
CA VAL A 112 21.54 23.93 -21.18
C VAL A 112 20.95 23.08 -20.05
N VAL A 113 20.52 23.69 -18.93
CA VAL A 113 20.04 22.95 -17.73
C VAL A 113 18.56 23.22 -17.45
N GLY A 114 17.99 24.34 -17.91
CA GLY A 114 16.59 24.70 -17.66
C GLY A 114 15.53 23.80 -18.33
N ASN A 115 15.91 22.91 -19.25
CA ASN A 115 14.96 22.03 -19.96
C ASN A 115 14.82 20.61 -19.35
N ILE A 116 15.56 20.30 -18.28
CA ILE A 116 15.61 18.97 -17.65
C ILE A 116 15.29 18.96 -16.14
N LEU A 117 15.07 20.13 -15.53
CA LEU A 117 14.61 20.32 -14.14
C LEU A 117 13.19 20.88 -14.17
#